data_AF-W1ES38-F1
#
_entry.id   AF-W1ES38-F1
#
_cell.length_a   1.000
_cell.length_b   1.000
_cell.length_c   1.000
_cell.angle_alpha   90.00
_cell.angle_beta   90.00
_cell.angle_gamma   90.00
#
_symmetry.space_group_name_H-M   'P 1'
#
loop_
_entity.id
_entity.type
_entity.pdbx_description
1 polymer ?
#
loop_
_entity_poly.entity_id
_entity_poly.type
_entity_poly.pdbx_seq_one_letter_code
_entity_poly.pdbx_strand_id
1 'polypeptide(L)'
;MEFEERYFREELDYLRQLSKLLATEKPHLARFLAEKDADPDIERLLEGVAFLTGNLRQKIEDEFPELTHGLIKMLWPNYLRPVPAMTLIEYTPDMDKSSVPVLIPRNEQFTTNAGEIRVDEVLPSDAKKEEPPPCTFTLCRDIWLLPVRLEQIENRSTTRNGVINITFSVAPGTDFRTLDLNKLRFWLGNDDNYTRNQLYLWFCEYLQGADLTVGEQHIRLPEFMLKAVGFEPQDAMLPWPKNVHSGYRILQEYFCYPDAFLFFDLCGCPALPDGLQGESFTLQLRFSRPLPVDIRLRRDSLRLYCAPAINLFIHHAEAITLDNRRADYPLVPSRHYPEHYDVFSVNGVISQVQDMFRKKKIWGVLFRRRPRASGLPLKVSAIRWNTAGSGKWCTGITGPKHPCSIAALIIPLLLYMLMAVIRQTNRCSVMKWFRYR
;
A
#
# COMPACT_ATOMS: atom_id res chain seq x y z
N MET A 1 17.89 -5.03 17.46
CA MET A 1 16.89 -5.60 18.38
C MET A 1 17.10 -4.90 19.70
N GLU A 2 16.05 -4.28 20.24
CA GLU A 2 16.11 -3.67 21.57
C GLU A 2 16.11 -4.80 22.61
N PHE A 3 17.03 -4.75 23.55
CA PHE A 3 17.16 -5.80 24.56
C PHE A 3 15.96 -5.76 25.50
N GLU A 4 15.26 -6.88 25.65
CA GLU A 4 14.12 -6.96 26.53
C GLU A 4 14.57 -7.26 27.97
N GLU A 5 14.30 -6.33 28.88
CA GLU A 5 14.70 -6.41 30.30
C GLU A 5 14.21 -7.70 30.99
N ARG A 6 13.11 -8.29 30.50
CA ARG A 6 12.56 -9.55 31.02
C ARG A 6 13.60 -10.68 30.99
N TYR A 7 14.34 -10.84 29.89
CA TYR A 7 15.31 -11.93 29.76
C TYR A 7 16.47 -11.79 30.74
N PHE A 8 16.95 -10.56 30.96
CA PHE A 8 17.96 -10.28 31.98
C PHE A 8 17.49 -10.70 33.37
N ARG A 9 16.28 -10.26 33.77
CA ARG A 9 15.74 -10.53 35.11
C ARG A 9 15.49 -12.02 35.31
N GLU A 10 14.91 -12.70 34.32
CA GLU A 10 14.68 -14.15 34.38
C GLU A 10 15.99 -14.94 34.49
N GLU A 11 17.01 -14.58 33.71
CA GLU A 11 18.32 -15.24 33.78
C GLU A 11 19.04 -14.97 35.11
N LEU A 12 18.95 -13.73 35.62
CA LEU A 12 19.54 -13.38 36.92
C LEU A 12 18.86 -14.14 38.07
N ASP A 13 17.53 -14.23 38.05
CA ASP A 13 16.77 -14.99 39.04
C ASP A 13 17.06 -16.49 38.93
N TYR A 14 17.16 -17.03 37.72
CA TYR A 14 17.57 -18.41 37.47
C TYR A 14 18.97 -18.70 38.04
N LEU A 15 19.95 -17.85 37.76
CA LEU A 15 21.31 -17.98 38.29
C LEU A 15 21.34 -17.92 39.82
N ARG A 16 20.56 -17.03 40.44
CA ARG A 16 20.43 -16.94 41.90
C ARG A 16 19.80 -18.19 42.52
N GLN A 17 18.73 -18.72 41.91
CA GLN A 17 18.11 -19.96 42.35
C GLN A 17 19.06 -21.15 42.22
N LEU A 18 19.75 -21.27 41.09
CA LEU A 18 20.74 -22.32 40.84
C LEU A 18 21.89 -22.25 41.85
N SER A 19 22.39 -21.04 42.13
CA SER A 19 23.47 -20.81 43.10
C SER A 19 23.07 -21.26 44.50
N LYS A 20 21.83 -20.99 44.91
CA LYS A 20 21.28 -21.45 46.20
C LYS A 20 21.14 -22.97 46.28
N LEU A 21 20.67 -23.62 45.21
CA LEU A 21 20.57 -25.08 45.15
C LEU A 21 21.95 -25.73 45.21
N LEU A 22 22.90 -25.24 44.42
CA LEU A 22 24.26 -25.77 44.37
C LEU A 22 25.00 -25.58 45.70
N ALA A 23 24.78 -24.46 46.39
CA ALA A 23 25.32 -24.24 47.73
C ALA A 23 24.77 -25.23 48.77
N THR A 24 23.51 -25.65 48.61
CA THR A 24 22.88 -26.66 49.48
C THR A 24 23.48 -28.06 49.23
N GLU A 25 23.72 -28.42 47.96
CA GLU A 25 24.33 -29.70 47.60
C GLU A 25 25.84 -29.76 47.90
N LYS A 26 26.54 -28.63 47.75
CA LYS A 26 28.00 -28.51 47.90
C LYS A 26 28.34 -27.42 48.92
N PRO A 27 28.39 -27.76 50.22
CA PRO A 27 28.59 -26.78 51.28
C PRO A 27 29.91 -25.99 51.17
N HIS A 28 30.96 -26.60 50.61
CA HIS A 28 32.25 -25.93 50.40
C HIS A 28 32.20 -24.79 49.37
N LEU A 29 31.18 -24.74 48.50
CA LEU A 29 30.96 -23.67 47.52
C LEU A 29 29.97 -22.61 48.02
N ALA A 30 29.27 -22.85 49.13
CA ALA A 30 28.21 -21.96 49.62
C ALA A 30 28.70 -20.54 49.91
N ARG A 31 29.93 -20.40 50.42
CA ARG A 31 30.61 -19.12 50.69
C ARG A 31 30.74 -18.24 49.43
N PHE A 32 30.78 -18.84 48.24
CA PHE A 32 30.91 -18.11 46.98
C PHE A 32 29.57 -17.87 46.27
N LEU A 33 28.49 -18.56 46.67
CA LEU A 33 27.26 -18.66 45.87
C LEU A 33 25.95 -18.29 46.61
N ALA A 34 25.90 -18.33 47.94
CA ALA A 34 24.62 -18.26 48.67
C ALA A 34 24.51 -17.17 49.75
N GLU A 35 25.61 -16.53 50.15
CA GLU A 35 25.58 -15.55 51.24
C GLU A 35 25.16 -14.15 50.77
N LYS A 36 24.41 -13.44 51.63
CA LYS A 36 23.95 -12.05 51.42
C LYS A 36 25.09 -11.01 51.44
N ASP A 37 26.27 -11.42 51.88
CA ASP A 37 27.52 -10.64 51.85
C ASP A 37 28.44 -11.11 50.69
N ALA A 38 27.83 -11.53 49.58
CA ALA A 38 28.57 -11.83 48.37
C ALA A 38 29.39 -10.61 47.94
N ASP A 39 30.63 -10.84 47.54
CA ASP A 39 31.51 -9.81 46.99
C ASP A 39 30.75 -9.05 45.88
N PRO A 40 30.63 -7.71 45.95
CA PRO A 40 29.97 -6.91 44.93
C PRO A 40 30.47 -7.21 43.51
N ASP A 41 31.72 -7.66 43.37
CA ASP A 41 32.30 -8.04 42.09
C ASP A 41 31.74 -9.36 41.53
N ILE A 42 31.38 -10.32 42.41
CA ILE A 42 30.72 -11.58 42.01
C ILE A 42 29.28 -11.31 41.59
N GLU A 43 28.56 -10.45 42.31
CA GLU A 43 27.19 -10.07 41.92
C GLU A 43 27.17 -9.37 40.57
N ARG A 44 28.09 -8.43 40.33
CA ARG A 44 28.28 -7.79 39.02
C ARG A 44 28.66 -8.77 37.92
N LEU A 45 29.43 -9.81 38.23
CA LEU A 45 29.76 -10.86 37.27
C LEU A 45 28.51 -11.68 36.91
N LEU A 46 27.68 -12.04 37.90
CA LEU A 46 26.41 -12.75 37.67
C LEU A 46 25.44 -11.90 36.83
N GLU A 47 25.36 -10.60 37.09
CA GLU A 47 24.61 -9.67 36.25
C GLU A 47 25.18 -9.62 34.82
N GLY A 48 26.50 -9.51 34.65
CA GLY A 48 27.14 -9.53 33.34
C GLY A 48 26.87 -10.82 32.56
N VAL A 49 26.91 -11.98 33.24
CA VAL A 49 26.57 -13.28 32.66
C VAL A 49 25.08 -13.33 32.30
N ALA A 50 24.19 -12.91 33.18
CA ALA A 50 22.75 -12.86 32.92
C ALA A 50 22.40 -11.95 31.73
N PHE A 51 23.13 -10.85 31.54
CA PHE A 51 22.97 -9.98 30.37
C PHE A 51 23.38 -10.67 29.07
N LEU A 52 24.51 -11.38 29.06
CA LEU A 52 24.98 -12.10 27.88
C LEU A 52 24.09 -13.32 27.55
N THR A 53 23.72 -14.11 28.56
CA THR A 53 22.84 -15.28 28.37
C THR A 53 21.42 -14.86 28.04
N GLY A 54 20.92 -13.77 28.63
CA GLY A 54 19.62 -13.19 28.32
C GLY A 54 19.53 -12.72 26.87
N ASN A 55 20.57 -12.06 26.35
CA ASN A 55 20.63 -11.67 24.93
C ASN A 55 20.63 -12.89 24.00
N LEU A 56 21.39 -13.93 24.36
CA LEU A 56 21.44 -15.17 23.59
C LEU A 56 20.07 -15.86 23.59
N ARG A 57 19.43 -15.95 24.76
CA ARG A 57 18.12 -16.57 24.91
C ARG A 57 17.03 -15.78 24.18
N GLN A 58 17.04 -14.45 24.26
CA GLN A 58 16.15 -13.60 23.46
C GLN A 58 16.32 -13.90 21.97
N LYS A 59 17.56 -14.04 21.50
CA LYS A 59 17.82 -14.35 20.08
C LYS A 59 17.39 -15.78 19.68
N ILE A 60 17.47 -16.74 20.59
CA ILE A 60 17.00 -18.12 20.36
C ILE A 60 15.47 -18.17 20.38
N GLU A 61 14.84 -17.49 21.34
CA GLU A 61 13.37 -17.40 21.47
C GLU A 61 12.72 -16.54 20.38
N ASP A 62 13.48 -15.70 19.67
CA ASP A 62 13.00 -15.04 18.44
C ASP A 62 12.80 -16.03 17.26
N GLU A 63 13.00 -17.33 17.47
CA GLU A 63 12.67 -18.43 16.55
C GLU A 63 13.31 -18.31 15.15
N PHE A 64 14.58 -17.89 15.10
CA PHE A 64 15.42 -17.83 13.88
C PHE A 64 14.71 -17.17 12.68
N PRO A 65 14.37 -15.87 12.76
CA PRO A 65 13.77 -15.15 11.65
C PRO A 65 14.67 -15.18 10.41
N GLU A 66 15.99 -15.39 10.56
CA GLU A 66 16.90 -15.55 9.43
C GLU A 66 16.58 -16.78 8.58
N LEU A 67 16.12 -17.88 9.19
CA LEU A 67 15.73 -19.11 8.50
C LEU A 67 14.31 -19.01 7.95
N THR A 68 13.35 -18.64 8.80
CA THR A 68 11.93 -18.59 8.42
C THR A 68 11.66 -17.50 7.38
N HIS A 69 12.22 -16.29 7.55
CA HIS A 69 12.13 -15.26 6.52
C HIS A 69 12.85 -15.66 5.23
N GLY A 70 13.95 -16.41 5.31
CA GLY A 70 14.62 -16.95 4.13
C GLY A 70 13.69 -17.86 3.31
N LEU A 71 13.04 -18.81 3.98
CA LEU A 71 12.07 -19.72 3.36
C LEU A 71 10.83 -18.99 2.83
N ILE A 72 10.27 -18.07 3.61
CA ILE A 72 9.12 -17.26 3.18
C ILE A 72 9.51 -16.35 2.02
N LYS A 73 10.70 -15.77 1.97
CA LYS A 73 11.17 -14.99 0.81
C LYS A 73 11.25 -15.84 -0.46
N MET A 74 11.62 -17.12 -0.34
CA MET A 74 11.68 -18.03 -1.48
C MET A 74 10.28 -18.39 -1.99
N LEU A 75 9.34 -18.64 -1.08
CA LEU A 75 7.98 -19.01 -1.43
C LEU A 75 7.16 -17.77 -1.82
N TRP A 76 7.04 -16.81 -0.91
CA TRP A 76 6.09 -15.68 -0.93
C TRP A 76 6.83 -14.36 -0.62
N PRO A 77 7.65 -13.84 -1.56
CA PRO A 77 8.54 -12.69 -1.33
C PRO A 77 7.85 -11.37 -0.98
N ASN A 78 6.54 -11.26 -1.23
CA ASN A 78 5.77 -10.05 -1.00
C ASN A 78 5.16 -9.94 0.39
N TYR A 79 5.05 -11.05 1.13
CA TYR A 79 4.39 -11.06 2.45
C TYR A 79 5.23 -10.38 3.54
N LEU A 80 6.55 -10.35 3.36
CA LEU A 80 7.47 -9.70 4.29
C LEU A 80 7.76 -8.25 3.90
N ARG A 81 7.09 -7.72 2.87
CA ARG A 81 7.29 -6.35 2.43
C ARG A 81 6.35 -5.42 3.16
N PRO A 82 6.80 -4.22 3.54
CA PRO A 82 5.89 -3.21 4.06
C PRO A 82 4.89 -2.82 2.97
N VAL A 83 3.67 -2.48 3.41
CA VAL A 83 2.62 -1.98 2.52
C VAL A 83 2.84 -0.48 2.33
N PRO A 84 3.13 -0.01 1.11
CA PRO A 84 3.30 1.41 0.85
C PRO A 84 1.98 2.17 1.01
N ALA A 85 2.08 3.46 1.31
CA ALA A 85 0.91 4.33 1.37
C ALA A 85 0.18 4.35 0.00
N MET A 86 -1.14 4.28 0.04
CA MET A 86 -2.02 4.32 -1.13
C MET A 86 -3.01 5.46 -0.97
N THR A 87 -3.43 6.05 -2.09
CA THR A 87 -4.37 7.15 -2.11
C THR A 87 -5.20 7.12 -3.39
N LEU A 88 -6.18 8.01 -3.48
CA LEU A 88 -7.00 8.25 -4.65
C LEU A 88 -6.69 9.65 -5.19
N ILE A 89 -6.42 9.76 -6.48
CA ILE A 89 -6.25 11.03 -7.17
C ILE A 89 -7.50 11.28 -8.02
N GLU A 90 -8.10 12.47 -7.89
CA GLU A 90 -9.19 12.96 -8.74
C GLU A 90 -8.65 14.07 -9.64
N TYR A 91 -8.81 13.93 -10.95
CA TYR A 91 -8.52 14.99 -11.92
C TYR A 91 -9.78 15.78 -12.23
N THR A 92 -9.66 17.11 -12.26
CA THR A 92 -10.74 17.99 -12.70
C THR A 92 -10.38 18.61 -14.05
N PRO A 93 -10.86 18.07 -15.18
CA PRO A 93 -10.57 18.65 -16.48
C PRO A 93 -11.15 20.07 -16.57
N ASP A 94 -10.35 20.97 -17.15
CA ASP A 94 -10.76 22.33 -17.47
C ASP A 94 -11.65 22.31 -18.72
N MET A 95 -12.96 22.47 -18.51
CA MET A 95 -13.99 22.34 -19.54
C MET A 95 -13.91 23.44 -20.61
N ASP A 96 -13.24 24.56 -20.33
CA ASP A 96 -13.11 25.65 -21.29
C ASP A 96 -11.98 25.41 -22.30
N LYS A 97 -11.05 24.50 -21.98
CA LYS A 97 -9.82 24.27 -22.76
C LYS A 97 -9.70 22.87 -23.33
N SER A 98 -10.42 21.91 -22.76
CA SER A 98 -10.35 20.51 -23.16
C SER A 98 -11.62 20.10 -23.91
N SER A 99 -11.57 20.12 -25.24
CA SER A 99 -12.62 19.57 -26.11
C SER A 99 -12.33 18.14 -26.56
N VAL A 100 -11.08 17.66 -26.40
CA VAL A 100 -10.62 16.35 -26.86
C VAL A 100 -10.31 15.44 -25.67
N PRO A 101 -10.59 14.12 -25.75
CA PRO A 101 -10.19 13.17 -24.72
C PRO A 101 -8.67 13.08 -24.53
N VAL A 102 -8.20 13.10 -23.27
CA VAL A 102 -6.79 12.99 -22.91
C VAL A 102 -6.54 11.73 -22.09
N LEU A 103 -5.53 10.94 -22.45
CA LEU A 103 -5.12 9.76 -21.67
C LEU A 103 -3.99 10.14 -20.70
N ILE A 104 -4.20 9.89 -19.42
CA ILE A 104 -3.14 9.88 -18.41
C ILE A 104 -2.70 8.44 -18.21
N PRO A 105 -1.45 8.09 -18.57
CA PRO A 105 -0.98 6.72 -18.48
C PRO A 105 -0.69 6.33 -17.03
N ARG A 106 -0.85 5.05 -16.75
CA ARG A 106 -0.32 4.37 -15.57
C ARG A 106 1.19 4.64 -15.46
N ASN A 107 1.67 4.72 -14.23
CA ASN A 107 3.04 5.05 -13.87
C ASN A 107 3.43 6.52 -13.99
N GLU A 108 2.50 7.41 -14.34
CA GLU A 108 2.70 8.84 -14.19
C GLU A 108 2.92 9.17 -12.70
N GLN A 109 3.88 10.06 -12.41
CA GLN A 109 4.30 10.42 -11.06
C GLN A 109 3.81 11.81 -10.68
N PHE A 110 3.36 11.95 -9.44
CA PHE A 110 2.87 13.21 -8.88
C PHE A 110 3.53 13.46 -7.54
N THR A 111 3.86 14.72 -7.28
CA THR A 111 4.45 15.14 -6.02
C THR A 111 3.47 16.00 -5.24
N THR A 112 3.41 15.80 -3.93
CA THR A 112 2.72 16.74 -3.05
C THR A 112 3.47 18.06 -3.04
N ASN A 113 2.76 19.19 -2.95
CA ASN A 113 3.42 20.47 -2.74
C ASN A 113 4.10 20.46 -1.37
N ALA A 114 5.40 20.78 -1.33
CA ALA A 114 6.23 20.70 -0.12
C ALA A 114 5.78 21.64 1.03
N GLY A 115 4.85 22.57 0.77
CA GLY A 115 4.43 23.60 1.73
C GLY A 115 3.10 23.39 2.48
N GLU A 116 2.30 22.37 2.16
CA GLU A 116 0.97 22.16 2.80
C GLU A 116 0.87 20.91 3.68
N ILE A 117 2.00 20.28 4.01
CA ILE A 117 2.03 19.28 5.07
C ILE A 117 1.97 20.03 6.42
N ARG A 118 0.77 20.53 6.77
CA ARG A 118 0.45 20.93 8.15
C ARG A 118 0.41 19.65 8.98
N VAL A 119 1.58 19.24 9.46
CA VAL A 119 1.63 18.35 10.61
C VAL A 119 1.18 19.22 11.79
N ASP A 120 -0.08 19.07 12.22
CA ASP A 120 -0.61 19.65 13.46
C ASP A 120 0.01 18.99 14.71
N GLU A 121 1.31 18.67 14.67
CA GLU A 121 2.04 18.15 15.82
C GLU A 121 3.01 19.23 16.33
N VAL A 122 2.73 19.61 17.58
CA VAL A 122 3.53 20.46 18.45
C VAL A 122 4.93 19.86 18.60
N LEU A 123 5.87 20.26 17.73
CA LEU A 123 7.29 19.97 17.90
C LEU A 123 7.99 21.13 18.64
N PRO A 124 8.89 20.85 19.61
CA PRO A 124 9.62 21.87 20.35
C PRO A 124 10.48 22.78 19.44
N SER A 125 10.56 24.05 19.83
CA SER A 125 10.92 25.22 19.02
C SER A 125 12.35 25.33 18.48
N ASP A 126 13.25 24.34 18.66
CA ASP A 126 14.70 24.59 18.47
C ASP A 126 15.43 23.72 17.43
N ALA A 127 14.72 22.91 16.64
CA ALA A 127 15.33 22.28 15.46
C ALA A 127 15.13 23.18 14.23
N LYS A 128 16.21 23.47 13.49
CA LYS A 128 16.10 24.07 12.14
C LYS A 128 15.05 23.28 11.35
N LYS A 129 13.92 23.92 11.04
CA LYS A 129 12.85 23.33 10.24
C LYS A 129 13.34 23.21 8.80
N GLU A 130 14.16 22.20 8.52
CA GLU A 130 14.32 21.73 7.15
C GLU A 130 12.96 21.20 6.71
N GLU A 131 12.43 21.77 5.63
CA GLU A 131 11.15 21.32 5.09
C GLU A 131 11.29 19.87 4.62
N PRO A 132 10.34 18.98 4.98
CA PRO A 132 10.40 17.60 4.54
C PRO A 132 10.30 17.53 3.01
N PRO A 133 10.99 16.57 2.37
CA PRO A 133 10.88 16.40 0.93
C PRO A 133 9.44 16.05 0.54
N PRO A 134 8.99 16.46 -0.66
CA PRO A 134 7.64 16.16 -1.12
C PRO A 134 7.43 14.64 -1.27
N CYS A 135 6.22 14.19 -0.96
CA CYS A 135 5.80 12.80 -1.17
C CYS A 135 5.49 12.57 -2.65
N THR A 136 6.09 11.54 -3.24
CA THR A 136 5.84 11.16 -4.63
C THR A 136 4.93 9.95 -4.69
N PHE A 137 3.85 10.05 -5.47
CA PHE A 137 2.92 8.97 -5.75
C PHE A 137 2.92 8.65 -7.24
N THR A 138 2.63 7.40 -7.57
CA THR A 138 2.60 6.89 -8.94
C THR A 138 1.22 6.34 -9.23
N LEU A 139 0.66 6.70 -10.38
CA LEU A 139 -0.65 6.23 -10.82
C LEU A 139 -0.66 4.71 -11.04
N CYS A 140 -1.64 4.02 -10.47
CA CYS A 140 -1.75 2.56 -10.59
C CYS A 140 -2.53 2.11 -11.83
N ARG A 141 -3.36 2.97 -12.44
CA ARG A 141 -4.26 2.64 -13.55
C ARG A 141 -4.34 3.78 -14.55
N ASP A 142 -4.51 3.46 -15.82
CA ASP A 142 -4.78 4.46 -16.86
C ASP A 142 -6.11 5.18 -16.59
N ILE A 143 -6.17 6.47 -16.92
CA ILE A 143 -7.40 7.28 -16.85
C ILE A 143 -7.58 8.06 -18.14
N TRP A 144 -8.79 7.99 -18.71
CA TRP A 144 -9.22 8.90 -19.76
C TRP A 144 -9.94 10.09 -19.17
N LEU A 145 -9.43 11.28 -19.41
CA LEU A 145 -10.10 12.55 -19.16
C LEU A 145 -10.94 12.89 -20.37
N LEU A 146 -12.26 12.81 -20.21
CA LEU A 146 -13.21 13.17 -21.24
C LEU A 146 -13.69 14.62 -21.02
N PRO A 147 -14.12 15.31 -22.07
CA PRO A 147 -14.66 16.67 -21.99
C PRO A 147 -16.10 16.67 -21.42
N VAL A 148 -16.34 15.92 -20.34
CA VAL A 148 -17.64 15.80 -19.67
C VAL A 148 -17.51 15.94 -18.17
N ARG A 149 -18.54 16.47 -17.52
CA ARG A 149 -18.58 16.63 -16.07
C ARG A 149 -19.91 16.14 -15.53
N LEU A 150 -19.87 15.43 -14.40
CA LEU A 150 -21.08 15.01 -13.71
C LEU A 150 -21.69 16.22 -12.97
N GLU A 151 -22.92 16.58 -13.34
CA GLU A 151 -23.65 17.67 -12.70
C GLU A 151 -24.58 17.17 -11.61
N GLN A 152 -25.32 16.10 -11.91
CA GLN A 152 -26.36 15.62 -11.03
C GLN A 152 -26.53 14.11 -11.10
N ILE A 153 -26.90 13.53 -9.96
CA ILE A 153 -27.37 12.16 -9.86
C ILE A 153 -28.67 12.15 -9.05
N GLU A 154 -29.68 11.49 -9.59
CA GLU A 154 -31.02 11.44 -8.99
C GLU A 154 -31.54 10.02 -8.93
N ASN A 155 -32.16 9.69 -7.80
CA ASN A 155 -32.95 8.48 -7.69
C ASN A 155 -34.35 8.76 -8.25
N ARG A 156 -34.66 8.17 -9.40
CA ARG A 156 -35.98 8.22 -10.05
C ARG A 156 -36.70 6.89 -9.97
N SER A 157 -36.32 6.04 -9.01
CA SER A 157 -36.93 4.73 -8.81
C SER A 157 -38.43 4.83 -8.61
N THR A 158 -39.13 3.87 -9.20
CA THR A 158 -40.54 3.62 -8.95
C THR A 158 -40.68 2.59 -7.83
N THR A 159 -41.91 2.29 -7.42
CA THR A 159 -42.17 1.23 -6.42
C THR A 159 -41.79 -0.18 -6.89
N ARG A 160 -41.65 -0.39 -8.21
CA ARG A 160 -41.36 -1.71 -8.80
C ARG A 160 -39.96 -1.81 -9.40
N ASN A 161 -39.48 -0.74 -10.03
CA ASN A 161 -38.21 -0.73 -10.75
C ASN A 161 -37.29 0.38 -10.22
N GLY A 162 -36.00 0.07 -10.11
CA GLY A 162 -34.99 1.05 -9.73
C GLY A 162 -34.55 1.86 -10.94
N VAL A 163 -34.40 3.16 -10.76
CA VAL A 163 -33.90 4.05 -11.82
C VAL A 163 -32.97 5.09 -11.20
N ILE A 164 -31.77 5.21 -11.77
CA ILE A 164 -30.84 6.29 -11.45
C ILE A 164 -30.60 7.10 -12.71
N ASN A 165 -30.89 8.40 -12.65
CA ASN A 165 -30.52 9.34 -13.71
C ASN A 165 -29.20 10.00 -13.34
N ILE A 166 -28.24 10.01 -14.27
CA ILE A 166 -26.95 10.67 -14.15
C ILE A 166 -26.85 11.70 -15.27
N THR A 167 -26.83 12.97 -14.92
CA THR A 167 -26.78 14.09 -15.87
C THR A 167 -25.36 14.62 -15.98
N PHE A 168 -24.86 14.70 -17.21
CA PHE A 168 -23.53 15.20 -17.54
C PHE A 168 -23.63 16.49 -18.34
N SER A 169 -22.76 17.45 -18.05
CA SER A 169 -22.48 18.57 -18.92
C SER A 169 -21.32 18.22 -19.87
N VAL A 170 -21.36 18.76 -21.08
CA VAL A 170 -20.34 18.55 -22.12
C VAL A 170 -19.63 19.87 -22.39
N ALA A 171 -18.32 19.84 -22.59
CA ALA A 171 -17.55 21.04 -22.88
C ALA A 171 -18.01 21.68 -24.21
N PRO A 172 -18.07 23.03 -24.29
CA PRO A 172 -18.46 23.72 -25.52
C PRO A 172 -17.58 23.32 -26.70
N GLY A 173 -18.20 23.11 -27.87
CA GLY A 173 -17.49 22.74 -29.10
C GLY A 173 -17.07 21.27 -29.21
N THR A 174 -17.39 20.44 -28.22
CA THR A 174 -17.16 18.98 -28.29
C THR A 174 -18.15 18.33 -29.25
N ASP A 175 -17.62 17.53 -30.18
CA ASP A 175 -18.45 16.66 -31.02
C ASP A 175 -18.78 15.36 -30.29
N PHE A 176 -20.09 15.09 -30.10
CA PHE A 176 -20.59 13.85 -29.48
C PHE A 176 -20.09 12.59 -30.19
N ARG A 177 -19.79 12.65 -31.49
CA ARG A 177 -19.24 11.51 -32.24
C ARG A 177 -17.86 11.07 -31.71
N THR A 178 -17.07 12.03 -31.23
CA THR A 178 -15.72 11.75 -30.69
C THR A 178 -15.75 11.28 -29.24
N LEU A 179 -16.91 11.40 -28.59
CA LEU A 179 -17.10 11.04 -27.19
C LEU A 179 -17.35 9.54 -27.05
N ASP A 180 -16.26 8.80 -26.83
CA ASP A 180 -16.34 7.38 -26.49
C ASP A 180 -16.68 7.19 -25.01
N LEU A 181 -17.97 6.97 -24.74
CA LEU A 181 -18.48 6.74 -23.38
C LEU A 181 -17.94 5.45 -22.73
N ASN A 182 -17.37 4.51 -23.50
CA ASN A 182 -16.75 3.30 -22.92
C ASN A 182 -15.46 3.60 -22.14
N LYS A 183 -14.94 4.82 -22.28
CA LYS A 183 -13.77 5.30 -21.52
C LYS A 183 -14.13 5.96 -20.20
N LEU A 184 -15.42 6.15 -19.92
CA LEU A 184 -15.87 6.65 -18.62
C LEU A 184 -15.70 5.57 -17.56
N ARG A 185 -15.22 6.02 -16.41
CA ARG A 185 -15.08 5.22 -15.20
C ARG A 185 -15.72 5.97 -14.03
N PHE A 186 -16.60 5.29 -13.31
CA PHE A 186 -17.14 5.77 -12.05
C PHE A 186 -16.33 5.23 -10.88
N TRP A 187 -16.09 6.09 -9.89
CA TRP A 187 -15.71 5.68 -8.55
C TRP A 187 -16.85 5.96 -7.57
N LEU A 188 -17.17 5.02 -6.68
CA LEU A 188 -18.23 5.20 -5.69
C LEU A 188 -17.73 6.06 -4.51
N GLY A 189 -18.09 7.34 -4.52
CA GLY A 189 -17.48 8.35 -3.65
C GLY A 189 -18.24 8.77 -2.41
N ASN A 190 -19.35 8.10 -2.10
CA ASN A 190 -20.06 8.31 -0.83
C ASN A 190 -19.14 8.09 0.37
N ASP A 191 -19.18 9.00 1.35
CA ASP A 191 -18.51 8.80 2.64
C ASP A 191 -19.13 7.64 3.45
N ASP A 192 -20.38 7.26 3.15
CA ASP A 192 -21.10 6.20 3.83
C ASP A 192 -20.93 4.83 3.15
N ASN A 193 -20.38 3.87 3.90
CA ASN A 193 -20.12 2.53 3.41
C ASN A 193 -21.40 1.77 3.02
N TYR A 194 -22.54 2.07 3.66
CA TYR A 194 -23.80 1.43 3.33
C TYR A 194 -24.23 1.75 1.89
N THR A 195 -24.31 3.03 1.51
CA THR A 195 -24.67 3.44 0.16
C THR A 195 -23.66 2.91 -0.86
N ARG A 196 -22.35 2.99 -0.58
CA ARG A 196 -21.32 2.40 -1.46
C ARG A 196 -21.58 0.93 -1.75
N ASN A 197 -21.79 0.13 -0.71
CA ASN A 197 -21.99 -1.31 -0.85
C ASN A 197 -23.31 -1.66 -1.54
N GLN A 198 -24.38 -0.91 -1.25
CA GLN A 198 -25.66 -1.10 -1.96
C GLN A 198 -25.54 -0.70 -3.43
N LEU A 199 -24.92 0.44 -3.76
CA LEU A 199 -24.72 0.82 -5.16
C LEU A 199 -23.86 -0.20 -5.91
N TYR A 200 -22.80 -0.69 -5.27
CA TYR A 200 -21.97 -1.75 -5.83
C TYR A 200 -22.79 -2.99 -6.17
N LEU A 201 -23.62 -3.47 -5.24
CA LEU A 201 -24.51 -4.61 -5.47
C LEU A 201 -25.52 -4.33 -6.59
N TRP A 202 -26.12 -3.14 -6.63
CA TRP A 202 -27.09 -2.76 -7.67
C TRP A 202 -26.46 -2.71 -9.05
N PHE A 203 -25.23 -2.21 -9.16
CA PHE A 203 -24.51 -2.10 -10.42
C PHE A 203 -24.08 -3.47 -10.95
N CYS A 204 -23.69 -4.39 -10.06
CA CYS A 204 -23.26 -5.74 -10.44
C CYS A 204 -24.42 -6.70 -10.75
N GLU A 205 -25.45 -6.74 -9.89
CA GLU A 205 -26.43 -7.84 -9.92
C GLU A 205 -27.81 -7.41 -10.45
N TYR A 206 -28.22 -6.16 -10.23
CA TYR A 206 -29.59 -5.74 -10.52
C TYR A 206 -29.72 -4.85 -11.75
N LEU A 207 -28.62 -4.42 -12.38
CA LEU A 207 -28.63 -3.61 -13.59
C LEU A 207 -29.24 -4.39 -14.76
N GLN A 208 -30.28 -3.83 -15.38
CA GLN A 208 -30.96 -4.41 -16.54
C GLN A 208 -30.53 -3.77 -17.87
N GLY A 209 -29.93 -2.59 -17.82
CA GLY A 209 -29.46 -1.85 -18.98
C GLY A 209 -29.53 -0.34 -18.74
N ALA A 210 -29.20 0.41 -19.78
CA ALA A 210 -29.24 1.86 -19.73
C ALA A 210 -29.85 2.48 -20.97
N ASP A 211 -30.28 3.72 -20.82
CA ASP A 211 -30.76 4.57 -21.89
C ASP A 211 -30.03 5.92 -21.80
N LEU A 212 -29.78 6.55 -22.95
CA LEU A 212 -29.12 7.83 -23.06
C LEU A 212 -30.09 8.84 -23.67
N THR A 213 -30.28 9.98 -23.01
CA THR A 213 -31.11 11.08 -23.52
C THR A 213 -30.24 12.30 -23.78
N VAL A 214 -30.31 12.85 -24.98
CA VAL A 214 -29.59 14.05 -25.40
C VAL A 214 -30.58 14.98 -26.07
N GLY A 215 -30.91 16.11 -25.42
CA GLY A 215 -32.01 16.97 -25.88
C GLY A 215 -33.32 16.18 -25.95
N GLU A 216 -33.93 16.14 -27.15
CA GLU A 216 -35.15 15.37 -27.41
C GLU A 216 -34.89 13.93 -27.90
N GLN A 217 -33.64 13.59 -28.21
CA GLN A 217 -33.28 12.27 -28.72
C GLN A 217 -33.08 11.28 -27.58
N HIS A 218 -33.65 10.09 -27.74
CA HIS A 218 -33.50 8.98 -26.81
C HIS A 218 -32.84 7.79 -27.52
N ILE A 219 -31.70 7.35 -26.99
CA ILE A 219 -30.88 6.27 -27.52
C ILE A 219 -30.90 5.13 -26.50
N ARG A 220 -31.34 3.94 -26.91
CA ARG A 220 -31.26 2.75 -26.04
C ARG A 220 -29.86 2.16 -26.09
N LEU A 221 -29.35 1.72 -24.94
CA LEU A 221 -28.05 1.07 -24.81
C LEU A 221 -28.25 -0.41 -24.38
N PRO A 222 -28.63 -1.30 -25.31
CA PRO A 222 -29.00 -2.68 -24.96
C PRO A 222 -27.82 -3.52 -24.45
N GLU A 223 -26.60 -3.23 -24.91
CA GLU A 223 -25.38 -3.93 -24.50
C GLU A 223 -24.68 -3.26 -23.30
N PHE A 224 -25.29 -2.22 -22.74
CA PHE A 224 -24.68 -1.47 -21.66
C PHE A 224 -24.47 -2.31 -20.41
N MET A 225 -23.26 -2.27 -19.87
CA MET A 225 -22.91 -2.87 -18.60
C MET A 225 -21.93 -2.01 -17.81
N LEU A 226 -21.96 -2.15 -16.49
CA LEU A 226 -20.97 -1.61 -15.59
C LEU A 226 -20.03 -2.74 -15.16
N LYS A 227 -18.76 -2.68 -15.56
CA LYS A 227 -17.75 -3.70 -15.19
C LYS A 227 -16.99 -3.24 -13.96
N ALA A 228 -17.04 -4.01 -12.87
CA ALA A 228 -16.22 -3.74 -11.69
C ALA A 228 -14.71 -3.84 -12.00
N VAL A 229 -13.92 -2.92 -11.46
CA VAL A 229 -12.47 -2.78 -11.72
C VAL A 229 -11.67 -3.00 -10.44
N GLY A 230 -10.51 -3.66 -10.55
CA GLY A 230 -9.60 -3.94 -9.42
C GLY A 230 -9.11 -5.39 -9.37
N PHE A 231 -9.85 -6.30 -9.99
CA PHE A 231 -9.61 -7.73 -9.92
C PHE A 231 -8.61 -8.22 -10.99
N GLU A 232 -8.50 -7.50 -12.11
CA GLU A 232 -7.65 -7.92 -13.21
C GLU A 232 -6.16 -7.62 -12.93
N PRO A 233 -5.21 -8.34 -13.55
CA PRO A 233 -3.78 -8.10 -13.36
C PRO A 233 -3.33 -6.68 -13.69
N GLN A 234 -3.92 -6.04 -14.71
CA GLN A 234 -3.62 -4.66 -15.10
C GLN A 234 -4.11 -3.62 -14.08
N ASP A 235 -5.01 -4.00 -13.16
CA ASP A 235 -5.54 -3.10 -12.13
C ASP A 235 -4.69 -3.09 -10.85
N ALA A 236 -3.65 -3.93 -10.81
CA ALA A 236 -2.75 -4.10 -9.67
C ALA A 236 -2.10 -2.80 -9.23
N MET A 237 -2.21 -2.51 -7.93
CA MET A 237 -1.49 -1.42 -7.29
C MET A 237 -0.14 -1.90 -6.77
N LEU A 238 -0.12 -3.07 -6.11
CA LEU A 238 1.09 -3.65 -5.57
C LEU A 238 1.86 -4.42 -6.66
N PRO A 239 3.19 -4.27 -6.71
CA PRO A 239 4.01 -5.05 -7.62
C PRO A 239 3.98 -6.53 -7.20
N TRP A 240 3.35 -7.35 -8.03
CA TRP A 240 3.19 -8.78 -7.77
C TRP A 240 4.07 -9.62 -8.70
N PRO A 241 4.80 -10.62 -8.17
CA PRO A 241 5.64 -11.47 -9.01
C PRO A 241 4.77 -12.43 -9.83
N LYS A 242 5.21 -12.71 -11.05
CA LYS A 242 4.42 -13.51 -12.02
C LYS A 242 4.32 -15.00 -11.66
N ASN A 243 5.16 -15.49 -10.75
CA ASN A 243 5.22 -16.89 -10.32
C ASN A 243 4.29 -17.19 -9.13
N VAL A 244 3.52 -16.22 -8.64
CA VAL A 244 2.58 -16.39 -7.53
C VAL A 244 1.17 -16.07 -8.01
N HIS A 245 0.18 -16.82 -7.52
CA HIS A 245 -1.22 -16.61 -7.87
C HIS A 245 -1.68 -15.18 -7.53
N SER A 246 -2.38 -14.53 -8.46
CA SER A 246 -2.83 -13.14 -8.33
C SER A 246 -3.93 -12.94 -7.28
N GLY A 247 -4.64 -14.00 -6.90
CA GLY A 247 -5.67 -13.94 -5.86
C GLY A 247 -5.14 -13.44 -4.51
N TYR A 248 -3.89 -13.76 -4.16
CA TYR A 248 -3.27 -13.24 -2.93
C TYR A 248 -3.03 -11.73 -2.97
N ARG A 249 -2.69 -11.18 -4.15
CA ARG A 249 -2.64 -9.72 -4.37
C ARG A 249 -3.99 -9.10 -4.07
N ILE A 250 -5.06 -9.66 -4.64
CA ILE A 250 -6.42 -9.10 -4.49
C ILE A 250 -6.81 -9.07 -3.02
N LEU A 251 -6.58 -10.16 -2.28
CA LEU A 251 -6.85 -10.20 -0.84
C LEU A 251 -6.03 -9.14 -0.08
N GLN A 252 -4.72 -9.04 -0.35
CA GLN A 252 -3.87 -8.06 0.31
C GLN A 252 -4.33 -6.63 0.01
N GLU A 253 -4.55 -6.29 -1.26
CA GLU A 253 -5.03 -4.97 -1.68
C GLU A 253 -6.40 -4.64 -1.08
N TYR A 254 -7.33 -5.62 -1.01
CA TYR A 254 -8.66 -5.41 -0.45
C TYR A 254 -8.61 -5.08 1.05
N PHE A 255 -7.78 -5.78 1.82
CA PHE A 255 -7.64 -5.51 3.26
C PHE A 255 -6.81 -4.26 3.56
N CYS A 256 -5.88 -3.89 2.68
CA CYS A 256 -5.07 -2.68 2.86
C CYS A 256 -5.77 -1.41 2.37
N TYR A 257 -6.48 -1.47 1.24
CA TYR A 257 -7.10 -0.31 0.61
C TYR A 257 -8.35 -0.72 -0.22
N PRO A 258 -9.49 -0.97 0.43
CA PRO A 258 -10.71 -1.48 -0.24
C PRO A 258 -11.29 -0.51 -1.27
N ASP A 259 -11.05 0.80 -1.11
CA ASP A 259 -11.51 1.86 -2.02
C ASP A 259 -11.01 1.64 -3.47
N ALA A 260 -9.90 0.92 -3.66
CA ALA A 260 -9.38 0.56 -4.97
C ALA A 260 -10.30 -0.38 -5.78
N PHE A 261 -11.29 -1.01 -5.15
CA PHE A 261 -12.21 -1.96 -5.78
C PHE A 261 -13.59 -1.36 -6.08
N LEU A 262 -13.80 -0.08 -5.77
CA LEU A 262 -15.10 0.59 -5.97
C LEU A 262 -15.20 1.37 -7.26
N PHE A 263 -14.63 0.80 -8.32
CA PHE A 263 -14.60 1.39 -9.64
C PHE A 263 -15.45 0.58 -10.60
N PHE A 264 -16.14 1.28 -11.50
CA PHE A 264 -16.93 0.68 -12.56
C PHE A 264 -16.61 1.33 -13.90
N ASP A 265 -16.20 0.51 -14.87
CA ASP A 265 -16.07 0.93 -16.27
C ASP A 265 -17.42 0.82 -16.97
N LEU A 266 -17.76 1.84 -17.75
CA LEU A 266 -18.89 1.79 -18.66
C LEU A 266 -18.46 0.97 -19.88
N CYS A 267 -19.24 -0.04 -20.25
CA CYS A 267 -18.97 -0.87 -21.42
C CYS A 267 -20.26 -1.05 -22.22
N GLY A 268 -20.13 -1.34 -23.52
CA GLY A 268 -21.27 -1.59 -24.40
C GLY A 268 -22.03 -0.32 -24.82
N CYS A 269 -21.39 0.84 -24.74
CA CYS A 269 -21.90 2.07 -25.32
C CYS A 269 -21.59 2.08 -26.83
N PRO A 270 -22.60 2.16 -27.73
CA PRO A 270 -22.35 2.32 -29.15
C PRO A 270 -21.78 3.71 -29.45
N ALA A 271 -21.21 3.88 -30.64
CA ALA A 271 -20.87 5.21 -31.14
C ALA A 271 -22.14 6.08 -31.20
N LEU A 272 -22.03 7.31 -30.70
CA LEU A 272 -23.17 8.22 -30.66
C LEU A 272 -23.54 8.69 -32.09
N PRO A 273 -24.85 8.76 -32.43
CA PRO A 273 -25.31 9.13 -33.75
C PRO A 273 -24.97 10.58 -34.14
N ASP A 274 -24.90 10.82 -35.45
CA ASP A 274 -24.63 12.15 -36.01
C ASP A 274 -25.79 13.13 -35.73
N GLY A 275 -25.45 14.42 -35.58
CA GLY A 275 -26.44 15.49 -35.42
C GLY A 275 -26.97 15.67 -34.00
N LEU A 276 -26.40 14.98 -33.01
CA LEU A 276 -26.63 15.26 -31.60
C LEU A 276 -26.10 16.66 -31.27
N GLN A 277 -27.02 17.54 -30.87
CA GLN A 277 -26.69 18.87 -30.37
C GLN A 277 -27.25 19.04 -28.96
N GLY A 278 -26.39 19.43 -28.04
CA GLY A 278 -26.77 19.64 -26.65
C GLY A 278 -25.55 19.96 -25.79
N GLU A 279 -25.75 20.73 -24.74
CA GLU A 279 -24.72 21.04 -23.75
C GLU A 279 -24.69 20.00 -22.61
N SER A 280 -25.63 19.07 -22.62
CA SER A 280 -25.76 18.02 -21.62
C SER A 280 -26.42 16.75 -22.16
N PHE A 281 -26.19 15.65 -21.46
CA PHE A 281 -26.90 14.39 -21.68
C PHE A 281 -27.19 13.69 -20.36
N THR A 282 -28.21 12.84 -20.35
CA THR A 282 -28.60 12.05 -19.18
C THR A 282 -28.45 10.57 -19.48
N LEU A 283 -27.61 9.89 -18.71
CA LEU A 283 -27.54 8.43 -18.66
C LEU A 283 -28.52 7.91 -17.61
N GLN A 284 -29.53 7.18 -18.05
CA GLN A 284 -30.51 6.53 -17.18
C GLN A 284 -30.14 5.05 -17.01
N LEU A 285 -29.77 4.68 -15.78
CA LEU A 285 -29.56 3.28 -15.40
C LEU A 285 -30.87 2.68 -14.91
N ARG A 286 -31.24 1.51 -15.45
CA ARG A 286 -32.45 0.77 -15.05
C ARG A 286 -32.07 -0.48 -14.27
N PHE A 287 -32.79 -0.73 -13.19
CA PHE A 287 -32.57 -1.85 -12.30
C PHE A 287 -33.84 -2.69 -12.14
N SER A 288 -33.64 -4.00 -12.00
CA SER A 288 -34.69 -5.01 -11.81
C SER A 288 -35.44 -4.87 -10.47
N ARG A 289 -34.90 -4.10 -9.53
CA ARG A 289 -35.44 -3.86 -8.20
C ARG A 289 -35.34 -2.38 -7.85
N PRO A 290 -36.28 -1.83 -7.05
CA PRO A 290 -36.19 -0.47 -6.57
C PRO A 290 -34.91 -0.28 -5.73
N LEU A 291 -34.35 0.94 -5.74
CA LEU A 291 -33.26 1.26 -4.82
C LEU A 291 -33.78 1.28 -3.37
N PRO A 292 -33.01 0.76 -2.40
CA PRO A 292 -33.32 0.85 -0.98
C PRO A 292 -33.54 2.30 -0.56
N VAL A 293 -34.51 2.52 0.32
CA VAL A 293 -34.93 3.86 0.77
C VAL A 293 -33.80 4.58 1.51
N ASP A 294 -32.91 3.83 2.15
CA ASP A 294 -31.79 4.37 2.93
C ASP A 294 -30.59 4.79 2.08
N ILE A 295 -30.59 4.51 0.77
CA ILE A 295 -29.53 4.99 -0.14
C ILE A 295 -29.61 6.50 -0.29
N ARG A 296 -28.49 7.17 -0.02
CA ARG A 296 -28.37 8.62 -0.13
C ARG A 296 -27.53 8.98 -1.36
N LEU A 297 -28.19 9.23 -2.48
CA LEU A 297 -27.53 9.75 -3.67
C LEU A 297 -27.22 11.24 -3.51
N ARG A 298 -25.98 11.61 -3.77
CA ARG A 298 -25.44 12.97 -3.76
C ARG A 298 -24.58 13.14 -5.00
N ARG A 299 -24.28 14.39 -5.39
CA ARG A 299 -23.42 14.66 -6.56
C ARG A 299 -22.09 13.92 -6.51
N ASP A 300 -21.51 13.74 -5.33
CA ASP A 300 -20.24 13.06 -5.09
C ASP A 300 -20.37 11.54 -4.89
N SER A 301 -21.58 10.98 -4.98
CA SER A 301 -21.81 9.52 -4.93
C SER A 301 -21.12 8.79 -6.06
N LEU A 302 -21.06 9.40 -7.24
CA LEU A 302 -20.26 8.94 -8.36
C LEU A 302 -19.26 10.04 -8.70
N ARG A 303 -17.97 9.71 -8.67
CA ARG A 303 -16.91 10.61 -9.12
C ARG A 303 -16.28 10.10 -10.41
N LEU A 304 -15.94 11.04 -11.28
CA LEU A 304 -15.24 10.80 -12.52
C LEU A 304 -13.75 11.07 -12.34
N TYR A 305 -12.96 10.53 -13.26
CA TYR A 305 -11.52 10.85 -13.38
C TYR A 305 -10.73 10.58 -12.11
N CYS A 306 -11.14 9.57 -11.35
CA CYS A 306 -10.41 9.07 -10.21
C CYS A 306 -9.53 7.88 -10.59
N ALA A 307 -8.33 7.78 -10.01
CA ALA A 307 -7.56 6.53 -9.99
C ALA A 307 -6.80 6.35 -8.69
N PRO A 308 -6.56 5.08 -8.29
CA PRO A 308 -5.66 4.81 -7.20
C PRO A 308 -4.22 5.18 -7.58
N ALA A 309 -3.50 5.71 -6.62
CA ALA A 309 -2.08 6.01 -6.69
C ALA A 309 -1.37 5.42 -5.49
N ILE A 310 -0.12 5.03 -5.68
CA ILE A 310 0.69 4.36 -4.67
C ILE A 310 1.97 5.13 -4.45
N ASN A 311 2.43 5.22 -3.21
CA ASN A 311 3.69 5.85 -2.86
C ASN A 311 4.86 4.91 -3.23
N LEU A 312 5.02 4.64 -4.52
CA LEU A 312 6.13 3.88 -5.07
C LEU A 312 6.63 4.58 -6.32
N PHE A 313 7.88 5.02 -6.35
CA PHE A 313 8.44 5.78 -7.46
C PHE A 313 9.89 5.38 -7.74
N ILE A 314 10.39 5.72 -8.92
CA ILE A 314 11.77 5.42 -9.32
C ILE A 314 12.70 6.47 -8.71
N HIS A 315 13.74 6.01 -8.01
CA HIS A 315 14.78 6.89 -7.47
C HIS A 315 16.17 6.28 -7.63
N HIS A 316 17.15 7.12 -7.95
CA HIS A 316 18.55 6.71 -8.05
C HIS A 316 19.20 6.68 -6.66
N ALA A 317 19.92 5.62 -6.33
CA ALA A 317 20.74 5.62 -5.13
C ALA A 317 22.03 6.42 -5.33
N GLU A 318 22.65 6.78 -4.20
CA GLU A 318 24.00 7.30 -4.18
C GLU A 318 24.97 6.30 -4.81
N ALA A 319 25.99 6.83 -5.51
CA ALA A 319 26.95 5.97 -6.17
C ALA A 319 27.79 5.18 -5.15
N ILE A 320 27.88 3.87 -5.36
CA ILE A 320 28.67 2.98 -4.48
C ILE A 320 30.03 2.76 -5.13
N THR A 321 31.10 3.07 -4.40
CA THR A 321 32.47 2.73 -4.84
C THR A 321 32.85 1.36 -4.31
N LEU A 322 33.14 0.43 -5.21
CA LEU A 322 33.56 -0.93 -4.83
C LEU A 322 35.06 -0.97 -4.52
N ASP A 323 35.40 -1.19 -3.25
CA ASP A 323 36.78 -1.41 -2.79
C ASP A 323 37.17 -2.90 -2.70
N ASN A 324 36.20 -3.81 -2.93
CA ASN A 324 36.29 -5.26 -2.79
C ASN A 324 36.80 -5.76 -1.42
N ARG A 325 36.74 -4.93 -0.38
CA ARG A 325 37.17 -5.30 0.99
C ARG A 325 36.03 -5.89 1.81
N ARG A 326 34.79 -5.64 1.40
CA ARG A 326 33.56 -6.07 2.06
C ARG A 326 32.73 -6.90 1.09
N ALA A 327 31.98 -7.86 1.64
CA ALA A 327 31.04 -8.65 0.86
C ALA A 327 29.81 -7.83 0.45
N ASP A 328 29.37 -6.94 1.36
CA ASP A 328 28.15 -6.17 1.22
C ASP A 328 28.42 -4.66 1.33
N TYR A 329 27.66 -3.87 0.58
CA TYR A 329 27.72 -2.40 0.57
C TYR A 329 26.35 -1.82 0.89
N PRO A 330 26.26 -0.80 1.76
CA PRO A 330 24.98 -0.16 2.06
C PRO A 330 24.48 0.60 0.83
N LEU A 331 23.22 0.35 0.47
CA LEU A 331 22.52 1.09 -0.56
C LEU A 331 21.85 2.31 0.08
N VAL A 332 22.43 3.49 -0.07
CA VAL A 332 21.92 4.72 0.54
C VAL A 332 21.03 5.48 -0.43
N PRO A 333 19.76 5.73 -0.07
CA PRO A 333 18.83 6.44 -0.91
C PRO A 333 19.17 7.89 -1.24
N SER A 334 19.43 8.64 -0.19
CA SER A 334 19.75 10.06 -0.19
C SER A 334 20.55 10.31 1.08
N ARG A 335 21.69 10.99 0.97
CA ARG A 335 22.44 11.44 2.16
C ARG A 335 21.82 12.66 2.81
N HIS A 336 21.07 13.44 2.05
CA HIS A 336 20.45 14.67 2.54
C HIS A 336 19.20 14.36 3.38
N TYR A 337 18.42 13.37 2.98
CA TYR A 337 17.19 12.96 3.67
C TYR A 337 17.18 11.45 3.96
N PRO A 338 18.07 10.94 4.82
CA PRO A 338 18.23 9.49 5.04
C PRO A 338 16.98 8.84 5.65
N GLU A 339 16.22 9.57 6.48
CA GLU A 339 15.04 9.05 7.19
C GLU A 339 13.74 9.13 6.38
N HIS A 340 13.76 9.78 5.21
CA HIS A 340 12.55 10.04 4.41
C HIS A 340 12.36 9.06 3.25
N TYR A 341 13.33 8.19 2.99
CA TYR A 341 13.29 7.27 1.86
C TYR A 341 13.67 5.87 2.33
N ASP A 342 12.88 4.90 1.91
CA ASP A 342 13.20 3.49 2.10
C ASP A 342 13.18 2.72 0.77
N VAL A 343 14.00 1.68 0.68
CA VAL A 343 14.22 0.92 -0.55
C VAL A 343 13.18 -0.20 -0.63
N PHE A 344 12.26 -0.07 -1.60
CA PHE A 344 11.25 -1.09 -1.83
C PHE A 344 11.80 -2.24 -2.68
N SER A 345 12.45 -1.94 -3.81
CA SER A 345 13.09 -2.94 -4.66
C SER A 345 14.23 -2.36 -5.49
N VAL A 346 15.24 -3.18 -5.80
CA VAL A 346 16.28 -2.80 -6.76
C VAL A 346 15.91 -3.31 -8.14
N ASN A 347 15.75 -2.40 -9.10
CA ASN A 347 15.31 -2.73 -10.45
C ASN A 347 16.48 -2.90 -11.42
N GLY A 348 17.61 -2.27 -11.14
CA GLY A 348 18.76 -2.30 -12.03
C GLY A 348 20.03 -1.82 -11.35
N VAL A 349 21.15 -2.43 -11.74
CA VAL A 349 22.50 -2.05 -11.32
C VAL A 349 23.31 -1.78 -12.58
N ILE A 350 23.90 -0.60 -12.65
CA ILE A 350 24.72 -0.17 -13.79
C ILE A 350 26.11 0.16 -13.26
N SER A 351 27.12 -0.40 -13.92
CA SER A 351 28.53 -0.06 -13.69
C SER A 351 29.05 0.76 -14.85
N GLN A 352 29.76 1.83 -14.55
CA GLN A 352 30.58 2.53 -15.54
C GLN A 352 32.01 2.00 -15.41
N VAL A 353 32.43 1.20 -16.38
CA VAL A 353 33.82 0.75 -16.54
C VAL A 353 34.48 1.70 -17.54
N GLN A 354 35.63 2.27 -17.18
CA GLN A 354 36.34 3.28 -17.99
C GLN A 354 37.05 2.70 -19.24
N ASP A 355 36.90 1.40 -19.51
CA ASP A 355 37.40 0.76 -20.73
C ASP A 355 36.26 0.06 -21.48
N MET A 356 35.99 0.57 -22.69
CA MET A 356 34.98 0.14 -23.67
C MET A 356 33.51 0.22 -23.23
N PHE A 357 32.72 0.99 -23.99
CA PHE A 357 31.25 0.93 -24.00
C PHE A 357 30.75 -0.48 -24.31
N ARG A 358 30.61 -1.33 -23.29
CA ARG A 358 29.80 -2.56 -23.34
C ARG A 358 28.67 -2.43 -22.32
N LYS A 359 27.45 -2.13 -22.80
CA LYS A 359 26.21 -2.34 -22.04
C LYS A 359 26.10 -3.84 -21.71
N LYS A 360 26.59 -4.26 -20.54
CA LYS A 360 26.23 -5.58 -19.99
C LYS A 360 24.97 -5.42 -19.15
N LYS A 361 23.84 -5.89 -19.67
CA LYS A 361 22.67 -6.25 -18.85
C LYS A 361 23.10 -7.42 -17.97
N ILE A 362 23.31 -7.18 -16.68
CA ILE A 362 23.54 -8.26 -15.72
C ILE A 362 22.16 -8.75 -15.29
N TRP A 363 21.70 -9.85 -15.89
CA TRP A 363 20.57 -10.64 -15.37
C TRP A 363 21.09 -11.57 -14.27
N GLY A 364 20.32 -11.73 -13.20
CA GLY A 364 20.70 -12.51 -12.03
C GLY A 364 20.89 -13.99 -12.35
N VAL A 365 22.06 -14.53 -11.98
CA VAL A 365 22.29 -15.93 -11.61
C VAL A 365 23.47 -15.96 -10.63
N LEU A 366 23.29 -16.71 -9.53
CA LEU A 366 24.26 -17.33 -8.61
C LEU A 366 25.69 -16.78 -8.60
N PHE A 367 26.11 -16.27 -7.44
CA PHE A 367 27.50 -15.92 -7.12
C PHE A 367 28.45 -17.11 -7.38
N ARG A 368 29.19 -17.07 -8.50
CA ARG A 368 30.58 -17.57 -8.57
C ARG A 368 31.28 -17.11 -9.85
N ARG A 369 31.97 -15.97 -9.77
CA ARG A 369 33.31 -15.72 -10.34
C ARG A 369 33.73 -14.29 -10.03
N ARG A 370 34.88 -14.14 -9.36
CA ARG A 370 35.53 -12.84 -9.09
C ARG A 370 36.16 -12.29 -10.38
N PRO A 371 35.90 -11.04 -10.78
CA PRO A 371 36.88 -10.23 -11.48
C PRO A 371 37.55 -9.25 -10.51
N ARG A 372 38.87 -9.08 -10.64
CA ARG A 372 39.63 -8.01 -9.98
C ARG A 372 39.25 -6.69 -10.64
N ALA A 373 38.46 -5.86 -9.97
CA ALA A 373 38.31 -4.44 -10.32
C ALA A 373 38.11 -3.64 -9.03
N SER A 374 39.13 -2.88 -8.65
CA SER A 374 39.12 -1.98 -7.49
C SER A 374 38.80 -0.56 -7.95
N GLY A 375 37.84 0.11 -7.30
CA GLY A 375 37.69 1.57 -7.33
C GLY A 375 36.65 2.16 -8.30
N LEU A 376 35.58 1.44 -8.67
CA LEU A 376 34.61 1.93 -9.66
C LEU A 376 33.26 2.32 -9.05
N PRO A 377 32.64 3.43 -9.48
CA PRO A 377 31.30 3.84 -9.04
C PRO A 377 30.20 3.04 -9.75
N LEU A 378 29.30 2.46 -8.97
CA LEU A 378 28.06 1.83 -9.41
C LEU A 378 26.88 2.79 -9.21
N LYS A 379 25.99 2.89 -10.21
CA LYS A 379 24.67 3.51 -10.06
C LYS A 379 23.60 2.43 -9.97
N VAL A 380 22.76 2.51 -8.94
CA VAL A 380 21.67 1.57 -8.71
C VAL A 380 20.34 2.33 -8.86
N SER A 381 19.44 1.79 -9.68
CA SER A 381 18.06 2.28 -9.79
C SER A 381 17.15 1.38 -8.96
N ALA A 382 16.38 1.98 -8.05
CA ALA A 382 15.47 1.30 -7.16
C ALA A 382 14.08 1.95 -7.21
N ILE A 383 13.03 1.15 -6.93
CA ILE A 383 11.72 1.67 -6.57
C ILE A 383 11.72 1.95 -5.06
N ARG A 384 11.12 3.07 -4.66
CA ARG A 384 11.11 3.57 -3.28
C ARG A 384 9.78 4.13 -2.87
N TRP A 385 9.63 4.31 -1.57
CA TRP A 385 8.52 4.97 -0.91
C TRP A 385 9.04 5.96 0.16
N ASN A 386 8.24 6.96 0.47
CA ASN A 386 8.48 7.93 1.53
C ASN A 386 7.81 7.45 2.83
N THR A 387 8.52 7.64 3.93
CA THR A 387 8.02 7.43 5.29
C THR A 387 7.31 8.70 5.78
N ALA A 388 6.01 8.58 6.11
CA ALA A 388 5.27 9.64 6.80
C ALA A 388 5.23 9.31 8.31
N GLY A 389 5.99 10.09 9.10
CA GLY A 389 5.87 10.23 10.57
C GLY A 389 5.77 8.95 11.42
N SER A 390 6.86 8.59 12.12
CA SER A 390 6.84 7.53 13.14
C SER A 390 6.87 8.10 14.56
N GLY A 391 5.77 7.98 15.30
CA GLY A 391 5.74 8.14 16.77
C GLY A 391 6.03 6.83 17.50
N LYS A 392 7.05 6.83 18.36
CA LYS A 392 7.38 5.74 19.31
C LYS A 392 6.34 5.65 20.42
N TRP A 393 5.72 4.48 20.68
CA TRP A 393 5.11 4.16 21.99
C TRP A 393 5.03 2.64 22.24
N CYS A 394 5.45 2.24 23.46
CA CYS A 394 5.35 0.91 24.09
C CYS A 394 3.92 0.58 24.52
N THR A 395 3.59 -0.73 24.67
CA THR A 395 2.76 -1.30 25.77
C THR A 395 2.78 -2.83 25.67
N GLY A 396 3.03 -3.52 26.79
CA GLY A 396 2.85 -4.97 26.95
C GLY A 396 1.46 -5.36 27.48
N ILE A 397 1.19 -6.67 27.57
CA ILE A 397 0.40 -7.40 28.59
C ILE A 397 0.28 -8.90 28.20
N THR A 398 0.15 -9.75 29.22
CA THR A 398 0.40 -11.21 29.35
C THR A 398 -0.82 -12.16 29.29
N GLY A 399 -0.63 -13.37 28.71
CA GLY A 399 -1.17 -14.71 29.10
C GLY A 399 -2.65 -15.10 28.79
N PRO A 400 -3.09 -16.39 28.91
CA PRO A 400 -2.37 -17.67 29.12
C PRO A 400 -2.76 -18.85 28.15
N LYS A 401 -2.21 -20.05 28.43
CA LYS A 401 -2.14 -21.32 27.64
C LYS A 401 -3.30 -22.32 27.90
N HIS A 402 -3.67 -23.16 26.91
CA HIS A 402 -3.64 -24.65 26.88
C HIS A 402 -4.40 -25.28 25.66
N PRO A 403 -4.13 -26.55 25.27
CA PRO A 403 -3.95 -26.95 23.87
C PRO A 403 -5.07 -27.83 23.28
N CYS A 404 -5.25 -27.80 21.95
CA CYS A 404 -5.94 -28.88 21.23
C CYS A 404 -5.54 -28.96 19.74
N SER A 405 -5.14 -30.17 19.34
CA SER A 405 -5.21 -30.84 18.02
C SER A 405 -4.71 -30.12 16.75
N ILE A 406 -3.67 -30.71 16.15
CA ILE A 406 -2.76 -30.14 15.12
C ILE A 406 -3.34 -30.07 13.68
N ALA A 407 -4.57 -30.54 13.41
CA ALA A 407 -5.08 -30.59 12.03
C ALA A 407 -6.07 -29.48 11.63
N ALA A 408 -6.54 -28.64 12.57
CA ALA A 408 -7.52 -27.57 12.30
C ALA A 408 -6.92 -26.15 12.24
N LEU A 409 -5.59 -26.03 12.30
CA LEU A 409 -4.90 -24.77 12.59
C LEU A 409 -4.46 -23.96 11.36
N ILE A 410 -4.44 -24.51 10.13
CA ILE A 410 -3.83 -23.79 9.01
C ILE A 410 -4.67 -22.58 8.55
N ILE A 411 -6.01 -22.71 8.51
CA ILE A 411 -6.90 -21.61 8.08
C ILE A 411 -7.05 -20.54 9.17
N PRO A 412 -7.26 -20.88 10.46
CA PRO A 412 -7.32 -19.88 11.52
C PRO A 412 -5.99 -19.16 11.71
N LEU A 413 -4.84 -19.85 11.55
CA LEU A 413 -3.51 -19.27 11.74
C LEU A 413 -3.13 -18.34 10.59
N LEU A 414 -3.58 -18.63 9.35
CA LEU A 414 -3.53 -17.68 8.24
C LEU A 414 -4.42 -16.45 8.48
N LEU A 415 -5.64 -16.64 9.00
CA LEU A 415 -6.54 -15.53 9.34
C LEU A 415 -6.00 -14.70 10.52
N TYR A 416 -5.39 -15.35 11.51
CA TYR A 416 -4.79 -14.72 12.68
C TYR A 416 -3.51 -13.97 12.32
N MET A 417 -2.69 -14.51 11.42
CA MET A 417 -1.54 -13.81 10.84
C MET A 417 -1.99 -12.62 9.98
N LEU A 418 -3.06 -12.77 9.18
CA LEU A 418 -3.66 -11.65 8.46
C LEU A 418 -4.17 -10.57 9.42
N MET A 419 -4.86 -10.96 10.49
CA MET A 419 -5.37 -10.03 11.51
C MET A 419 -4.26 -9.39 12.35
N ALA A 420 -3.16 -10.11 12.61
CA ALA A 420 -2.00 -9.58 13.31
C ALA A 420 -1.27 -8.53 12.44
N VAL A 421 -1.11 -8.80 11.14
CA VAL A 421 -0.62 -7.81 10.16
C VAL A 421 -1.58 -6.61 10.08
N ILE A 422 -2.90 -6.83 10.03
CA ILE A 422 -3.92 -5.76 10.04
C ILE A 422 -3.85 -4.92 11.34
N ARG A 423 -3.60 -5.53 12.50
CA ARG A 423 -3.43 -4.83 13.78
C ARG A 423 -2.16 -3.99 13.82
N GLN A 424 -1.09 -4.39 13.12
CA GLN A 424 0.12 -3.59 12.93
C GLN A 424 -0.04 -2.50 11.86
N THR A 425 -0.86 -2.72 10.81
CA THR A 425 -1.09 -1.76 9.72
C THR A 425 -2.23 -0.76 9.95
N ASN A 426 -3.01 -0.88 11.04
CA ASN A 426 -4.04 0.10 11.42
C ASN A 426 -3.48 1.48 11.88
N ARG A 427 -2.19 1.74 11.64
CA ARG A 427 -1.59 3.08 11.66
C ARG A 427 -1.27 3.59 10.24
N CYS A 428 -2.08 3.24 9.23
CA CYS A 428 -2.07 3.98 7.98
C CYS A 428 -2.78 5.32 8.19
N SER A 429 -2.01 6.40 8.22
CA SER A 429 -2.56 7.75 8.08
C SER A 429 -3.31 7.82 6.74
N VAL A 430 -4.63 7.80 6.81
CA VAL A 430 -5.51 8.11 5.68
C VAL A 430 -5.32 9.60 5.37
N MET A 431 -4.48 9.92 4.39
CA MET A 431 -4.41 11.27 3.84
C MET A 431 -5.70 11.52 3.07
N LYS A 432 -6.62 12.29 3.66
CA LYS A 432 -7.87 12.72 3.05
C LYS A 432 -7.58 13.69 1.90
N TRP A 433 -8.13 13.37 0.73
CA TRP A 433 -8.48 14.28 -0.37
C TRP A 433 -7.45 15.36 -0.73
N PHE A 434 -6.61 15.09 -1.73
CA PHE A 434 -5.87 16.12 -2.44
C PHE A 434 -6.54 16.42 -3.77
N ARG A 435 -7.04 17.64 -3.93
CA ARG A 435 -7.64 18.16 -5.17
C ARG A 435 -6.53 18.82 -5.97
N TYR A 436 -6.04 18.16 -7.01
CA TYR A 436 -5.08 18.76 -7.94
C TYR A 436 -5.85 19.60 -8.98
N ARG A 437 -5.42 20.83 -9.19
CA ARG A 437 -5.97 21.73 -10.24
C ARG A 437 -5.27 21.53 -11.56
#